data_AF-A0A7C0Z7H2-F1
#
_entry.id   AF-A0A7C0Z7H2-F1
#
_cell.length_a   1.000
_cell.length_b   1.000
_cell.length_c   1.000
_cell.angle_alpha   90.00
_cell.angle_beta   90.00
_cell.angle_gamma   90.00
#
_symmetry.space_group_name_H-M   'P 1'
#
loop_
_entity.id
_entity.type
_entity.pdbx_description
1 polymer ?
#
loop_
_entity_poly.entity_id
_entity_poly.type
_entity_poly.pdbx_seq_one_letter_code
_entity_poly.pdbx_strand_id
1 'polypeptide(L)'
;MQDLLAIYRKELSDHFSSNRFVIIFGLIAMVSFITSYMAGINLRENIEGEKPTFLFLLLFSSPGAMLSMMQFVAFFGPLIGIVLGFDSINRERAHGTLIKIISQPIYRDAVINGKFLAGITTISIMLLSIILVITGFGLTILGIVPGSEEIIRIFIFFVISVFYISFWLALSILFSIL
;
A
#
# COMPACT_ATOMS: atom_id res chain seq x y z
N MET A 1 12.75 -22.68 8.11
CA MET A 1 12.22 -21.96 6.91
C MET A 1 10.83 -22.44 6.50
N GLN A 2 10.55 -23.74 6.54
CA GLN A 2 9.23 -24.28 6.17
C GLN A 2 8.09 -23.69 7.03
N ASP A 3 8.29 -23.53 8.34
CA ASP A 3 7.27 -22.99 9.24
C ASP A 3 6.93 -21.52 8.94
N LEU A 4 7.95 -20.70 8.66
CA LEU A 4 7.76 -19.31 8.28
C LEU A 4 6.97 -19.18 6.97
N LEU A 5 7.28 -20.01 5.97
CA LEU A 5 6.56 -20.03 4.70
C LEU A 5 5.12 -20.51 4.85
N ALA A 6 4.87 -21.47 5.75
CA ALA A 6 3.52 -21.95 6.03
C ALA A 6 2.65 -20.84 6.63
N ILE A 7 3.18 -20.11 7.62
CA ILE A 7 2.50 -18.98 8.25
C ILE A 7 2.28 -17.86 7.23
N TYR A 8 3.32 -17.49 6.48
CA TYR A 8 3.25 -16.47 5.44
C TYR A 8 2.15 -16.73 4.41
N ARG A 9 2.07 -17.97 3.88
CA ARG A 9 1.03 -18.35 2.91
C ARG A 9 -0.37 -18.31 3.51
N LYS A 10 -0.51 -18.76 4.74
CA LYS A 10 -1.77 -18.72 5.48
C LYS A 10 -2.24 -17.27 5.70
N GLU A 11 -1.36 -16.39 6.18
CA GLU A 11 -1.68 -14.98 6.41
C GLU A 11 -2.00 -14.23 5.11
N LEU A 12 -1.28 -14.51 4.02
CA LEU A 12 -1.63 -13.96 2.71
C LEU A 12 -3.02 -14.41 2.25
N SER A 13 -3.30 -15.71 2.35
CA SER A 13 -4.63 -16.25 2.02
C SER A 13 -5.71 -15.57 2.87
N ASP A 14 -5.45 -15.35 4.15
CA ASP A 14 -6.37 -14.70 5.08
C ASP A 14 -6.60 -13.21 4.77
N HIS A 15 -5.58 -12.49 4.28
CA HIS A 15 -5.71 -11.11 3.84
C HIS A 15 -6.52 -10.99 2.55
N PHE A 16 -6.15 -11.75 1.51
CA PHE A 16 -6.79 -11.66 0.19
C PHE A 16 -8.20 -12.26 0.15
N SER A 17 -8.54 -13.20 1.03
CA SER A 17 -9.90 -13.74 1.15
C SER A 17 -10.83 -12.89 2.01
N SER A 18 -10.31 -11.90 2.73
CA SER A 18 -11.09 -11.10 3.67
C SER A 18 -11.91 -10.02 2.95
N ASN A 19 -13.22 -10.00 3.21
CA ASN A 19 -14.11 -8.91 2.76
C ASN A 19 -13.61 -7.54 3.26
N ARG A 20 -12.95 -7.48 4.43
CA ARG A 20 -12.39 -6.23 4.98
C ARG A 20 -11.30 -5.68 4.09
N PHE A 21 -10.42 -6.55 3.58
CA PHE A 21 -9.36 -6.15 2.66
C PHE A 21 -9.94 -5.58 1.38
N VAL A 22 -10.94 -6.25 0.79
CA VAL A 22 -11.60 -5.78 -0.44
C VAL A 22 -12.25 -4.41 -0.24
N ILE A 23 -12.93 -4.18 0.88
CA ILE A 23 -13.56 -2.89 1.19
C ILE A 23 -12.51 -1.80 1.37
N ILE A 24 -11.46 -2.05 2.16
CA ILE A 24 -10.38 -1.07 2.41
C ILE A 24 -9.63 -0.76 1.12
N PHE A 25 -9.26 -1.79 0.36
CA PHE A 25 -8.61 -1.65 -0.93
C PHE A 25 -9.47 -0.85 -1.91
N GLY A 26 -10.77 -1.19 -2.01
CA GLY A 26 -11.71 -0.48 -2.88
C GLY A 26 -11.85 1.00 -2.52
N LEU A 27 -11.95 1.32 -1.23
CA LEU A 27 -12.00 2.70 -0.75
C LEU A 27 -10.73 3.49 -1.10
N ILE A 28 -9.55 2.90 -0.81
CA ILE A 28 -8.27 3.53 -1.11
C ILE A 28 -8.11 3.73 -2.62
N ALA A 29 -8.37 2.68 -3.41
CA ALA A 29 -8.28 2.74 -4.86
C ALA A 29 -9.25 3.78 -5.45
N MET A 30 -10.48 3.89 -4.92
CA MET A 30 -11.44 4.90 -5.35
C MET A 30 -10.95 6.32 -5.04
N VAL A 31 -10.42 6.57 -3.85
CA VAL A 31 -9.90 7.90 -3.48
C VAL A 31 -8.67 8.24 -4.33
N SER A 32 -7.72 7.32 -4.48
CA SER A 32 -6.55 7.50 -5.33
C SER A 32 -6.91 7.73 -6.80
N PHE A 33 -7.97 7.08 -7.27
CA PHE A 33 -8.49 7.28 -8.62
C PHE A 33 -9.04 8.70 -8.80
N ILE A 34 -9.91 9.17 -7.89
CA ILE A 34 -10.52 10.50 -7.97
C ILE A 34 -9.45 11.59 -7.89
N THR A 35 -8.48 11.47 -6.97
CA THR A 35 -7.42 12.48 -6.82
C THR A 35 -6.53 12.53 -8.05
N SER A 36 -6.10 11.39 -8.59
CA SER A 36 -5.27 11.36 -9.80
C SER A 36 -6.02 11.87 -11.03
N TYR A 37 -7.29 11.52 -11.19
CA TYR A 37 -8.11 11.98 -12.30
C TYR A 37 -8.26 13.51 -12.31
N MET A 38 -8.58 14.10 -11.15
CA MET A 38 -8.67 15.56 -11.01
C MET A 38 -7.31 16.23 -11.22
N ALA A 39 -6.21 15.66 -10.71
CA ALA A 39 -4.87 16.18 -10.96
C ALA A 39 -4.55 16.20 -12.46
N GLY A 40 -4.94 15.16 -13.20
CA GLY A 40 -4.75 15.08 -14.65
C GLY A 40 -5.55 16.13 -15.43
N ILE A 41 -6.80 16.39 -15.05
CA ILE A 41 -7.62 17.45 -15.66
C ILE A 41 -7.02 18.82 -15.39
N ASN A 42 -6.70 19.12 -14.12
CA ASN A 42 -6.08 20.38 -13.74
C ASN A 42 -4.77 20.61 -14.51
N LEU A 43 -3.93 19.57 -14.64
CA LEU A 43 -2.73 19.66 -15.46
C LEU A 43 -3.07 20.00 -16.90
N ARG A 44 -4.03 19.29 -17.51
CA ARG A 44 -4.39 19.50 -18.92
C ARG A 44 -4.90 20.92 -19.20
N GLU A 45 -5.68 21.49 -18.28
CA GLU A 45 -6.23 22.84 -18.41
C GLU A 45 -5.18 23.94 -18.19
N ASN A 46 -4.14 23.68 -17.38
CA ASN A 46 -3.08 24.64 -17.07
C ASN A 46 -1.86 24.54 -18.02
N ILE A 47 -1.91 23.76 -19.10
CA ILE A 47 -0.81 23.60 -20.09
C ILE A 47 -0.76 24.74 -21.12
N GLU A 48 -1.29 25.92 -20.82
CA GLU A 48 -1.15 27.12 -21.69
C GLU A 48 0.27 27.76 -21.66
N GLY A 49 1.30 27.05 -21.19
CA GLY A 49 2.69 27.53 -21.08
C GLY A 49 3.77 26.48 -21.41
N GLU A 50 5.02 26.73 -20.99
CA GLU A 50 6.14 25.78 -21.15
C GLU A 50 5.80 24.44 -20.49
N LYS A 51 5.88 23.36 -21.27
CA LYS A 51 5.66 22.00 -20.77
C LYS A 51 6.75 21.67 -19.75
N PRO A 52 6.43 21.47 -18.46
CA PRO A 52 7.43 21.08 -17.48
C PRO A 52 8.06 19.74 -17.88
N THR A 53 9.36 19.59 -17.64
CA THR A 53 10.15 18.42 -18.06
C THR A 53 9.62 17.07 -17.53
N PHE A 54 8.86 17.07 -16.43
CA PHE A 54 8.32 15.86 -15.79
C PHE A 54 6.80 15.95 -15.57
N LEU A 55 6.04 16.08 -16.67
CA LEU A 55 4.57 16.18 -16.65
C LEU A 55 3.90 14.99 -15.97
N PHE A 56 4.43 13.78 -16.12
CA PHE A 56 3.80 12.58 -15.56
C PHE A 56 3.95 12.53 -14.04
N LEU A 57 5.09 13.01 -13.53
CA LEU A 57 5.40 13.02 -12.10
C LEU A 57 4.51 14.02 -11.33
N LEU A 58 4.08 15.08 -12.00
CA LEU A 58 3.13 16.04 -11.46
C LEU A 58 1.75 15.42 -11.18
N LEU A 59 1.35 14.31 -11.83
CA LEU A 59 0.13 13.59 -11.45
C LEU A 59 0.16 13.05 -10.02
N PHE A 60 1.35 12.75 -9.49
CA PHE A 60 1.53 12.22 -8.14
C PHE A 60 1.75 13.32 -7.10
N SER A 61 2.36 14.44 -7.52
CA SER A 61 2.74 15.53 -6.61
C SER A 61 1.74 16.69 -6.59
N SER A 62 0.99 16.91 -7.67
CA SER A 62 0.01 18.00 -7.76
C SER A 62 -1.23 17.68 -6.92
N PRO A 63 -1.83 18.67 -6.25
CA PRO A 63 -3.13 18.50 -5.63
C PRO A 63 -4.18 18.15 -6.67
N GLY A 64 -4.89 17.03 -6.46
CA GLY A 64 -6.00 16.63 -7.32
C GLY A 64 -7.31 17.29 -6.93
N ALA A 65 -7.97 16.71 -5.92
CA ALA A 65 -9.18 17.26 -5.32
C ALA A 65 -8.86 18.14 -4.10
N MET A 66 -8.15 17.56 -3.13
CA MET A 66 -7.81 18.16 -1.84
C MET A 66 -6.36 17.82 -1.45
N LEU A 67 -5.94 16.58 -1.71
CA LEU A 67 -4.60 16.07 -1.41
C LEU A 67 -3.92 15.58 -2.69
N SER A 68 -2.60 15.69 -2.75
CA SER A 68 -1.80 14.99 -3.76
C SER A 68 -1.67 13.50 -3.39
N MET A 69 -1.31 12.66 -4.36
CA MET A 69 -1.09 11.24 -4.11
C MET A 69 0.03 11.02 -3.08
N MET A 70 1.07 11.83 -3.13
CA MET A 70 2.15 11.81 -2.13
C MET A 70 1.62 12.12 -0.72
N GLN A 71 0.78 13.14 -0.57
CA GLN A 71 0.17 13.49 0.72
C GLN A 71 -0.80 12.40 1.21
N PHE A 72 -1.56 11.81 0.28
CA PHE A 72 -2.45 10.71 0.59
C PHE A 72 -1.68 9.51 1.16
N VAL A 73 -0.59 9.09 0.53
CA VAL A 73 0.27 8.00 1.06
C VAL A 73 0.94 8.41 2.37
N ALA A 74 1.40 9.65 2.52
CA ALA A 74 2.01 10.12 3.75
C ALA A 74 1.04 10.07 4.95
N PHE A 75 -0.24 10.38 4.74
CA PHE A 75 -1.24 10.38 5.81
C PHE A 75 -1.90 9.01 6.03
N PHE A 76 -2.35 8.35 4.95
CA PHE A 76 -3.06 7.07 5.05
C PHE A 76 -2.12 5.87 5.15
N GLY A 77 -0.89 5.97 4.68
CA GLY A 77 0.11 4.91 4.80
C GLY A 77 0.29 4.42 6.25
N PRO A 78 0.56 5.31 7.22
CA PRO A 78 0.65 4.94 8.63
C PRO A 78 -0.62 4.28 9.15
N LEU A 79 -1.79 4.84 8.81
CA LEU A 79 -3.07 4.30 9.23
C LEU A 79 -3.27 2.87 8.72
N ILE A 80 -2.95 2.61 7.45
CA ILE A 80 -3.00 1.28 6.83
C ILE A 80 -2.04 0.32 7.55
N GLY A 81 -0.79 0.74 7.76
CA GLY A 81 0.21 -0.08 8.45
C GLY A 81 -0.25 -0.47 9.86
N ILE A 82 -0.79 0.50 10.60
CA ILE A 82 -1.31 0.30 11.96
C ILE A 82 -2.51 -0.65 11.96
N VAL A 83 -3.49 -0.43 11.09
CA VAL A 83 -4.71 -1.26 11.03
C VAL A 83 -4.37 -2.70 10.67
N LEU A 84 -3.52 -2.91 9.67
CA LEU A 84 -3.10 -4.25 9.27
C LEU A 84 -2.29 -4.96 10.36
N GLY A 85 -1.39 -4.24 11.04
CA GLY A 85 -0.57 -4.83 12.10
C GLY A 85 -1.39 -5.22 13.32
N PHE A 86 -2.33 -4.37 13.76
CA PHE A 86 -3.25 -4.74 14.84
C PHE A 86 -4.21 -5.87 14.43
N ASP A 87 -4.75 -5.84 13.21
CA ASP A 87 -5.65 -6.92 12.73
C ASP A 87 -4.91 -8.27 12.69
N SER A 88 -3.61 -8.29 12.37
CA SER A 88 -2.82 -9.53 12.31
C SER A 88 -2.79 -10.33 13.63
N ILE A 89 -2.86 -9.65 14.78
CA ILE A 89 -2.87 -10.29 16.10
C ILE A 89 -4.28 -10.32 16.68
N ASN A 90 -5.04 -9.23 16.57
CA ASN A 90 -6.39 -9.13 17.12
C ASN A 90 -7.36 -10.11 16.45
N ARG A 91 -7.19 -10.40 15.15
CA ARG A 91 -7.97 -11.42 14.45
C ARG A 91 -7.80 -12.80 15.08
N GLU A 92 -6.56 -13.18 15.39
CA GLU A 92 -6.27 -14.46 16.05
C GLU A 92 -6.80 -14.53 17.49
N ARG A 93 -6.75 -13.41 18.21
CA ARG A 93 -7.36 -13.30 19.54
C ARG A 93 -8.88 -13.44 19.47
N ALA A 94 -9.53 -12.73 18.55
CA ALA A 94 -10.98 -12.73 18.38
C ALA A 94 -11.52 -14.11 17.95
N HIS A 95 -10.79 -14.84 17.10
CA HIS A 95 -11.18 -16.19 16.67
C HIS A 95 -10.75 -17.31 17.64
N GLY A 96 -10.06 -16.98 18.74
CA GLY A 96 -9.57 -17.96 19.71
C GLY A 96 -8.48 -18.90 19.16
N THR A 97 -7.90 -18.58 18.00
CA THR A 97 -6.92 -19.41 17.29
C THR A 97 -5.48 -19.14 17.73
N LEU A 98 -5.24 -18.05 18.48
CA LEU A 98 -3.91 -17.69 18.97
C LEU A 98 -3.25 -18.80 19.81
N ILE A 99 -4.00 -19.44 20.72
CA ILE A 99 -3.50 -20.54 21.56
C ILE A 99 -3.09 -21.73 20.70
N LYS A 100 -3.86 -22.02 19.63
CA LYS A 100 -3.61 -23.14 18.72
C LYS A 100 -2.33 -22.96 17.89
N ILE A 101 -2.01 -21.71 17.50
CA ILE A 101 -0.78 -21.40 16.77
C ILE A 101 0.44 -21.53 17.68
N ILE A 102 0.34 -21.04 18.92
CA ILE A 102 1.46 -21.04 19.87
C ILE A 102 1.69 -22.44 20.50
N SER A 103 0.69 -23.32 20.52
CA SER A 103 0.84 -24.69 21.03
C SER A 103 1.47 -25.65 20.04
N GLN A 104 1.58 -25.27 18.77
CA GLN A 104 2.33 -26.03 17.78
C GLN A 104 3.84 -25.83 17.98
N PRO A 105 4.69 -26.78 17.56
CA PRO A 105 6.14 -26.70 17.67
C PRO A 105 6.73 -25.70 16.66
N ILE A 106 6.26 -24.44 16.72
CA ILE A 106 6.64 -23.33 15.85
C ILE A 106 7.26 -22.26 16.73
N TYR A 107 8.44 -21.77 16.33
CA TYR A 107 9.10 -20.66 17.02
C TYR A 107 8.26 -19.38 16.96
N ARG A 108 8.17 -18.66 18.07
CA ARG A 108 7.44 -17.38 18.15
C ARG A 108 7.96 -16.37 17.13
N ASP A 109 9.26 -16.32 16.91
CA ASP A 109 9.89 -15.43 15.92
C ASP A 109 9.45 -15.75 14.48
N ALA A 110 9.21 -17.03 14.17
CA ALA A 110 8.69 -17.43 12.87
C ALA A 110 7.24 -16.95 12.65
N VAL A 111 6.43 -16.94 13.71
CA VAL A 111 5.06 -16.39 13.67
C VAL A 111 5.08 -14.89 13.42
N ILE A 112 5.89 -14.15 14.17
CA ILE A 112 5.99 -12.68 14.05
C ILE A 112 6.52 -12.29 12.68
N ASN A 113 7.63 -12.90 12.23
CA ASN A 113 8.23 -12.61 10.93
C ASN A 113 7.33 -13.04 9.77
N GLY A 114 6.60 -14.16 9.91
CA GLY A 114 5.63 -14.61 8.90
C GLY A 114 4.48 -13.60 8.73
N LYS A 115 3.93 -13.10 9.83
CA LYS A 115 2.87 -12.06 9.83
C LYS A 115 3.38 -10.74 9.27
N PHE A 116 4.57 -10.31 9.67
CA PHE A 116 5.18 -9.10 9.15
C PHE A 116 5.42 -9.19 7.63
N LEU A 117 5.98 -10.29 7.14
CA LEU A 117 6.26 -10.49 5.72
C LEU A 117 4.97 -10.54 4.89
N ALA A 118 3.92 -11.18 5.39
CA ALA A 118 2.61 -11.22 4.75
C ALA A 118 1.98 -9.82 4.67
N GLY A 119 2.10 -9.03 5.75
CA GLY A 119 1.66 -7.64 5.78
C GLY A 119 2.40 -6.76 4.78
N ILE A 120 3.74 -6.82 4.75
CA ILE A 120 4.56 -6.07 3.77
C ILE A 120 4.17 -6.42 2.33
N THR A 121 3.99 -7.71 2.06
CA THR A 121 3.63 -8.17 0.72
C THR A 121 2.26 -7.65 0.32
N THR A 122 1.30 -7.69 1.23
CA THR A 122 -0.06 -7.16 1.02
C THR A 122 -0.03 -5.65 0.73
N ILE A 123 0.73 -4.88 1.53
CA ILE A 123 0.93 -3.44 1.32
C ILE A 123 1.59 -3.16 -0.03
N SER A 124 2.61 -3.94 -0.39
CA SER A 124 3.34 -3.80 -1.65
C SER A 124 2.43 -4.04 -2.85
N ILE A 125 1.62 -5.10 -2.83
CA ILE A 125 0.65 -5.41 -3.89
C ILE A 125 -0.41 -4.31 -4.00
N MET A 126 -0.92 -3.82 -2.86
CA MET A 126 -1.90 -2.74 -2.84
C MET A 126 -1.34 -1.44 -3.44
N LEU A 127 -0.16 -0.99 -2.98
CA LEU A 127 0.49 0.22 -3.50
C LEU A 127 0.84 0.08 -4.98
N LEU A 128 1.39 -1.06 -5.39
CA LEU A 128 1.72 -1.32 -6.78
C LEU A 128 0.48 -1.26 -7.66
N SER A 129 -0.63 -1.87 -7.21
CA SER A 129 -1.90 -1.84 -7.93
C SER A 129 -2.40 -0.41 -8.12
N ILE A 130 -2.35 0.41 -7.06
CA ILE A 130 -2.76 1.83 -7.13
C ILE A 130 -1.86 2.62 -8.09
N ILE A 131 -0.54 2.44 -8.02
CA ILE A 131 0.40 3.11 -8.92
C ILE A 131 0.16 2.71 -10.37
N LEU A 132 -0.09 1.43 -10.66
CA LEU A 132 -0.40 0.96 -12.00
C LEU A 132 -1.72 1.53 -12.53
N VAL A 133 -2.75 1.59 -11.68
CA VAL A 133 -4.03 2.22 -12.02
C VAL A 133 -3.83 3.70 -12.37
N ILE A 134 -3.15 4.46 -11.50
CA ILE A 134 -2.82 5.88 -11.74
C ILE A 134 -2.02 6.05 -13.03
N THR A 135 -1.02 5.18 -13.24
CA THR A 135 -0.15 5.25 -14.42
C THR A 135 -0.95 5.00 -15.70
N GLY A 136 -1.82 3.97 -15.70
CA GLY A 136 -2.71 3.67 -16.80
C GLY A 136 -3.65 4.83 -17.14
N PHE A 137 -4.22 5.48 -16.12
CA PHE A 137 -5.06 6.66 -16.33
C PHE A 137 -4.26 7.87 -16.81
N GLY A 138 -3.09 8.13 -16.23
CA GLY A 138 -2.19 9.20 -16.65
C GLY A 138 -1.84 9.11 -18.13
N LEU A 139 -1.59 7.89 -18.64
CA LEU A 139 -1.36 7.64 -20.07
C LEU A 139 -2.58 8.04 -20.91
N THR A 140 -3.79 7.71 -20.48
CA THR A 140 -5.02 8.04 -21.24
C THR A 140 -5.38 9.52 -21.21
N ILE A 141 -5.13 10.23 -20.11
CA ILE A 141 -5.52 11.63 -19.93
C ILE A 141 -4.50 12.57 -20.56
N LEU A 142 -3.21 12.34 -20.31
CA LEU A 142 -2.13 13.20 -20.79
C LEU A 142 -1.69 12.82 -22.22
N GLY A 143 -1.91 11.58 -22.65
CA GLY A 143 -1.48 11.10 -23.97
C GLY A 143 0.05 11.05 -24.15
N ILE A 144 0.81 11.09 -23.05
CA ILE A 144 2.28 11.13 -23.02
C ILE A 144 2.79 9.87 -22.35
N VAL A 145 3.74 9.20 -22.99
CA VAL A 145 4.45 8.05 -22.42
C VAL A 145 5.47 8.56 -21.40
N PRO A 146 5.51 8.03 -20.16
CA PRO A 146 6.47 8.46 -19.16
C PRO A 146 7.90 8.17 -19.60
N GLY A 147 8.79 9.12 -19.36
CA GLY A 147 10.22 8.94 -19.62
C GLY A 147 10.84 7.88 -18.68
N SER A 148 12.00 7.33 -19.05
CA SER A 148 12.74 6.38 -18.21
C SER A 148 13.06 6.95 -16.83
N GLU A 149 13.38 8.25 -16.74
CA GLU A 149 13.61 8.94 -15.47
C GLU A 149 12.35 9.00 -14.59
N GLU A 150 11.17 9.24 -15.17
CA GLU A 150 9.92 9.30 -14.43
C GLU A 150 9.55 7.92 -13.87
N ILE A 151 9.75 6.86 -14.65
CA ILE A 151 9.54 5.48 -14.22
C ILE A 151 10.45 5.14 -13.04
N ILE A 152 11.74 5.49 -13.12
CA ILE A 152 12.69 5.26 -12.02
C ILE A 152 12.26 6.02 -10.76
N ARG A 153 11.82 7.27 -10.88
CA ARG A 153 11.36 8.06 -9.73
C ARG A 153 10.08 7.50 -9.11
N ILE A 154 9.14 7.02 -9.92
CA ILE A 154 7.93 6.31 -9.44
C ILE A 154 8.31 5.02 -8.73
N PHE A 155 9.27 4.27 -9.26
CA PHE A 155 9.76 3.06 -8.60
C PHE A 155 10.45 3.37 -7.27
N ILE A 156 11.27 4.41 -7.20
CA ILE A 156 11.88 4.88 -5.93
C ILE A 156 10.79 5.30 -4.94
N PHE A 157 9.78 6.05 -5.41
CA PHE A 157 8.63 6.42 -4.59
C PHE A 157 7.89 5.21 -4.04
N PHE A 158 7.67 4.17 -4.86
CA PHE A 158 7.07 2.91 -4.44
C PHE A 158 7.89 2.25 -3.33
N VAL A 159 9.20 2.09 -3.52
CA VAL A 159 10.10 1.46 -2.54
C VAL A 159 10.09 2.22 -1.22
N ILE A 160 10.26 3.55 -1.25
CA ILE A 160 10.23 4.40 -0.06
C ILE A 160 8.88 4.29 0.66
N SER A 161 7.78 4.29 -0.08
CA SER A 161 6.43 4.16 0.47
C SER A 161 6.23 2.80 1.16
N VAL A 162 6.71 1.71 0.56
CA VAL A 162 6.66 0.38 1.18
C VAL A 162 7.45 0.36 2.48
N PHE A 163 8.69 0.87 2.49
CA PHE A 163 9.50 0.95 3.72
C PHE A 163 8.82 1.79 4.80
N TYR A 164 8.28 2.94 4.42
CA TYR A 164 7.58 3.85 5.32
C TYR A 164 6.37 3.18 5.99
N ILE A 165 5.49 2.54 5.22
CA ILE A 165 4.32 1.85 5.78
C ILE A 165 4.73 0.61 6.59
N SER A 166 5.77 -0.12 6.14
CA SER A 166 6.28 -1.30 6.84
C SER A 166 6.80 -0.96 8.23
N PHE A 167 7.36 0.24 8.43
CA PHE A 167 7.74 0.71 9.76
C PHE A 167 6.54 0.77 10.72
N TRP A 168 5.41 1.34 10.27
CA TRP A 168 4.18 1.42 11.06
C TRP A 168 3.53 0.05 11.29
N LEU A 169 3.63 -0.84 10.31
CA LEU A 169 3.23 -2.24 10.45
C LEU A 169 4.06 -2.94 11.53
N ALA A 170 5.38 -2.81 11.51
CA ALA A 170 6.26 -3.40 12.52
C ALA A 170 5.94 -2.86 13.92
N LEU A 171 5.75 -1.55 14.03
CA LEU A 171 5.44 -0.87 15.29
C LEU A 171 4.10 -1.34 15.88
N SER A 172 3.06 -1.46 15.05
CA SER A 172 1.74 -1.93 15.50
C SER A 172 1.75 -3.42 15.87
N ILE A 173 2.48 -4.27 15.15
CA ILE A 173 2.68 -5.67 15.54
C ILE A 173 3.40 -5.75 16.90
N LEU A 174 4.46 -4.96 17.10
CA LEU A 174 5.20 -4.90 18.36
C LEU A 174 4.27 -4.55 19.53
N PHE A 175 3.51 -3.45 19.41
CA PHE A 175 2.57 -3.02 20.45
C PHE A 175 1.38 -3.97 20.64
N SER A 176 1.03 -4.78 19.65
CA SER A 176 -0.04 -5.76 19.81
C SER A 176 0.40 -7.03 20.55
N ILE A 177 1.70 -7.29 20.59
CA ILE A 177 2.29 -8.44 21.29
C ILE A 177 2.67 -8.08 22.73
N LEU A 178 3.16 -6.86 22.96
CA LEU A 178 3.37 -6.29 24.30
C LEU A 178 2.06 -6.23 25.10
#